data_AF-A0A3S4U2A6-F1
#
_entry.id   AF-A0A3S4U2A6-F1
#
_cell.length_a   1.000
_cell.length_b   1.000
_cell.length_c   1.000
_cell.angle_alpha   90.00
_cell.angle_beta   90.00
_cell.angle_gamma   90.00
#
_symmetry.space_group_name_H-M   'P 1'
#
loop_
_entity.id
_entity.type
_entity.pdbx_description
1 polymer ?
#
loop_
_entity_poly.entity_id
_entity_poly.type
_entity_poly.pdbx_seq_one_letter_code
_entity_poly.pdbx_strand_id
1 'polypeptide(L)'
;MNEQSAKQALINSLHREHYLPPNYEGDALSMAVYDNLNLVIHRYLPESESKWIGIQPENLLNQEVVFNLPNTLDEYPNWCKKLVQPLESISTNESLQTFFVMINDVRKV
;
A
#
# COMPACT_ATOMS: atom_id res chain seq x y z
N MET A 1 5.24 -21.30 -0.25
CA MET A 1 4.12 -20.36 -0.46
C MET A 1 4.30 -19.75 -1.84
N ASN A 2 3.31 -19.83 -2.72
CA ASN A 2 3.34 -19.14 -4.02
C ASN A 2 2.69 -17.74 -3.89
N GLU A 3 2.87 -16.88 -4.88
CA GLU A 3 2.35 -15.50 -4.86
C GLU A 3 0.85 -15.45 -4.55
N GLN A 4 0.08 -16.32 -5.19
CA GLN A 4 -1.38 -16.39 -5.01
C GLN A 4 -1.77 -16.72 -3.56
N SER A 5 -1.12 -17.71 -2.97
CA SER A 5 -1.37 -18.11 -1.58
C SER A 5 -0.96 -17.02 -0.58
N ALA A 6 0.09 -16.24 -0.87
CA ALA A 6 0.50 -15.12 -0.04
C ALA A 6 -0.51 -13.97 -0.10
N LYS A 7 -0.98 -13.62 -1.31
CA LYS A 7 -2.04 -12.62 -1.52
C LYS A 7 -3.32 -13.01 -0.77
N GLN A 8 -3.74 -14.27 -0.85
CA GLN A 8 -4.94 -14.73 -0.16
C GLN A 8 -4.78 -14.69 1.37
N ALA A 9 -3.60 -15.05 1.89
CA ALA A 9 -3.33 -14.98 3.32
C ALA A 9 -3.39 -13.54 3.87
N LEU A 10 -2.93 -12.56 3.07
CA LEU A 10 -3.07 -11.14 3.40
C LEU A 10 -4.54 -10.71 3.45
N ILE A 11 -5.33 -11.04 2.43
CA ILE A 11 -6.78 -10.74 2.40
C ILE A 11 -7.50 -11.35 3.61
N ASN A 12 -7.24 -12.62 3.91
CA ASN A 12 -7.84 -13.29 5.06
C ASN A 12 -7.49 -12.59 6.38
N SER A 13 -6.28 -12.04 6.49
CA SER A 13 -5.86 -11.29 7.68
C SER A 13 -6.57 -9.94 7.77
N LEU A 14 -6.66 -9.19 6.67
CA LEU A 14 -7.38 -7.92 6.64
C LEU A 14 -8.88 -8.10 6.97
N HIS A 15 -9.51 -9.17 6.48
CA HIS A 15 -10.92 -9.47 6.77
C HIS A 15 -11.13 -9.85 8.23
N ARG A 16 -10.28 -10.74 8.76
CA ARG A 16 -10.33 -11.18 10.17
C ARG A 16 -10.21 -10.02 11.15
N GLU A 17 -9.33 -9.06 10.87
CA GLU A 17 -9.10 -7.89 11.71
C GLU A 17 -10.01 -6.69 11.34
N HIS A 18 -11.07 -6.92 10.56
CA HIS A 18 -12.11 -5.93 10.22
C HIS A 18 -11.65 -4.72 9.39
N TYR A 19 -10.55 -4.85 8.65
CA TYR A 19 -10.08 -3.85 7.67
C TYR A 19 -10.78 -3.95 6.31
N LEU A 20 -11.55 -5.02 6.09
CA LEU A 20 -12.42 -5.22 4.93
C LEU A 20 -13.89 -5.31 5.37
N PRO A 21 -14.85 -4.98 4.48
CA PRO A 21 -16.27 -5.15 4.77
C PRO A 21 -16.61 -6.58 5.21
N PRO A 22 -17.60 -6.79 6.12
CA PRO A 22 -17.98 -8.13 6.57
C PRO A 22 -18.37 -9.07 5.43
N ASN A 23 -18.99 -8.53 4.38
CA ASN A 23 -19.42 -9.23 3.17
C ASN A 23 -18.41 -9.11 2.01
N TYR A 24 -17.13 -8.91 2.29
CA TYR A 24 -16.10 -8.89 1.25
C TYR A 24 -15.96 -10.30 0.64
N GLU A 25 -16.42 -10.46 -0.61
CA GLU A 25 -16.34 -11.70 -1.38
C GLU A 25 -15.08 -11.79 -2.26
N GLY A 26 -14.21 -10.78 -2.19
CA GLY A 26 -13.02 -10.71 -3.03
C GLY A 26 -11.96 -11.75 -2.65
N ASP A 27 -11.38 -12.40 -3.66
CA ASP A 27 -10.25 -13.29 -3.50
C ASP A 27 -8.98 -12.69 -4.13
N ALA A 28 -7.86 -13.41 -4.00
CA ALA A 28 -6.59 -12.94 -4.54
C ALA A 28 -6.57 -12.77 -6.08
N LEU A 29 -7.53 -13.31 -6.81
CA LEU A 29 -7.70 -13.12 -8.27
C LEU A 29 -8.57 -11.90 -8.59
N SER A 30 -9.56 -11.57 -7.74
CA SER A 30 -10.44 -10.42 -7.91
C SER A 30 -9.97 -9.15 -7.18
N MET A 31 -8.80 -9.20 -6.52
CA MET A 31 -8.19 -8.09 -5.75
C MET A 31 -8.07 -6.77 -6.54
N ALA A 32 -7.91 -6.85 -7.87
CA ALA A 32 -7.77 -5.67 -8.74
C ALA A 32 -9.01 -4.74 -8.76
N VAL A 33 -10.14 -5.18 -8.20
CA VAL A 33 -11.42 -4.46 -8.25
C VAL A 33 -11.64 -3.55 -7.04
N TYR A 34 -10.88 -3.72 -5.95
CA TYR A 34 -11.07 -2.90 -4.76
C TYR A 34 -10.23 -1.63 -4.82
N ASP A 35 -10.81 -0.58 -5.38
CA ASP A 35 -10.35 0.80 -5.21
C ASP A 35 -10.09 1.01 -3.71
N ASN A 36 -8.84 1.31 -3.34
CA ASN A 36 -8.33 1.51 -1.98
C ASN A 36 -7.71 0.31 -1.24
N LEU A 37 -7.54 -0.88 -1.85
CA LEU A 37 -6.88 -1.99 -1.15
C LEU A 37 -5.47 -1.63 -0.66
N ASN A 38 -4.73 -0.87 -1.45
CA ASN A 38 -3.43 -0.31 -1.09
C ASN A 38 -3.49 0.51 0.22
N LEU A 39 -4.49 1.40 0.33
CA LEU A 39 -4.72 2.19 1.53
C LEU A 39 -5.10 1.32 2.74
N VAL A 40 -5.91 0.28 2.52
CA VAL A 40 -6.31 -0.68 3.55
C VAL A 40 -5.11 -1.45 4.11
N ILE A 41 -4.22 -1.93 3.23
CA ILE A 41 -2.97 -2.59 3.64
C ILE A 41 -2.13 -1.63 4.50
N HIS A 42 -2.00 -0.37 4.08
CA HIS A 42 -1.23 0.61 4.84
C HIS A 42 -1.90 1.05 6.15
N ARG A 43 -3.23 0.92 6.29
CA ARG A 43 -3.96 1.09 7.56
C ARG A 43 -3.72 -0.06 8.53
N TYR A 44 -3.44 -1.25 8.02
CA TYR A 44 -3.20 -2.45 8.82
C TYR A 44 -1.77 -2.52 9.40
N LEU A 45 -0.75 -2.06 8.65
CA LEU A 45 0.66 -2.12 9.08
C LEU A 45 0.97 -1.47 10.45
N PRO A 46 0.36 -0.31 10.81
CA PRO A 46 0.51 0.32 12.13
C PRO A 46 0.28 -0.56 13.35
N GLU A 47 -0.63 -1.51 13.25
CA GLU A 47 -1.01 -2.41 14.35
C GLU A 47 0.12 -3.41 14.71
N SER A 48 1.17 -3.48 13.90
CA SER A 48 2.28 -4.38 14.20
C SER A 48 3.14 -3.91 15.38
N GLU A 49 3.73 -4.86 16.09
CA GLU A 49 4.75 -4.63 17.14
C GLU A 49 6.09 -4.12 16.59
N SER A 50 6.18 -3.84 15.28
CA SER A 50 7.37 -3.23 14.68
C SER A 50 7.61 -1.87 15.33
N LYS A 51 8.86 -1.50 15.63
CA LYS A 51 9.16 -0.16 16.19
C LYS A 51 9.04 0.97 15.17
N TRP A 52 9.37 0.69 13.92
CA TRP A 52 9.38 1.66 12.82
C TRP A 52 8.55 1.16 11.67
N ILE A 53 7.89 2.07 10.98
CA ILE A 53 7.13 1.80 9.77
C ILE A 53 7.60 2.79 8.70
N GLY A 54 7.97 2.24 7.55
CA GLY A 54 8.28 3.02 6.35
C GLY A 54 7.16 2.83 5.34
N ILE A 55 6.74 3.93 4.72
CA ILE A 55 5.76 3.92 3.63
C ILE A 55 6.45 4.52 2.41
N GLN A 56 6.40 3.81 1.28
CA GLN A 56 6.92 4.33 0.02
C GLN A 56 5.89 5.31 -0.57
N PRO A 57 6.29 6.53 -0.96
CA PRO A 57 5.38 7.49 -1.58
C PRO A 57 4.67 6.92 -2.80
N GLU A 58 5.33 6.10 -3.60
CA GLU A 58 4.76 5.43 -4.78
C GLU A 58 3.48 4.67 -4.45
N ASN A 59 3.39 4.02 -3.29
CA ASN A 59 2.17 3.35 -2.86
C ASN A 59 1.07 4.37 -2.55
N LEU A 60 1.37 5.48 -1.90
CA LEU A 60 0.38 6.53 -1.62
C LEU A 60 -0.15 7.20 -2.89
N LEU A 61 0.67 7.25 -3.94
CA LEU A 61 0.32 7.85 -5.22
C LEU A 61 -0.21 6.82 -6.24
N ASN A 62 -0.42 5.57 -5.83
CA ASN A 62 -0.82 4.45 -6.70
C ASN A 62 0.05 4.33 -7.97
N GLN A 63 1.35 4.55 -7.83
CA GLN A 63 2.30 4.43 -8.93
C GLN A 63 2.75 2.97 -9.08
N GLU A 64 2.32 2.32 -10.17
CA GLU A 64 2.67 0.93 -10.47
C GLU A 64 4.11 0.77 -11.01
N VAL A 65 4.69 1.86 -11.54
CA VAL A 65 6.02 1.84 -12.15
C VAL A 65 7.09 1.84 -11.06
N VAL A 66 7.85 0.74 -10.98
CA VAL A 66 8.99 0.59 -10.07
C VAL A 66 10.18 1.44 -10.53
N PHE A 67 10.92 2.03 -9.58
CA PHE A 67 12.11 2.81 -9.92
C PHE A 67 13.31 1.94 -10.32
N ASN A 68 13.31 0.66 -9.93
CA ASN A 68 14.40 -0.27 -10.20
C ASN A 68 13.87 -1.69 -10.41
N LEU A 69 14.29 -2.31 -11.51
CA LEU A 69 14.15 -3.72 -11.80
C LEU A 69 15.53 -4.39 -11.62
N PRO A 70 15.70 -5.30 -10.66
CA PRO A 70 16.97 -5.98 -10.45
C PRO A 70 17.43 -6.77 -11.68
N ASN A 71 18.75 -6.83 -11.89
CA ASN A 71 19.41 -7.56 -12.98
C ASN A 71 19.08 -7.07 -14.39
N THR A 72 18.72 -5.79 -14.55
CA THR A 72 18.65 -5.14 -15.87
C THR A 72 19.66 -4.01 -15.96
N LEU A 73 20.21 -3.80 -17.15
CA LEU A 73 21.12 -2.70 -17.46
C LEU A 73 20.40 -1.71 -18.37
N ASP A 74 20.22 -2.08 -19.64
CA ASP A 74 19.65 -1.21 -20.68
C ASP A 74 18.19 -1.57 -21.03
N GLU A 75 17.68 -2.68 -20.50
CA GLU A 75 16.32 -3.17 -20.78
C GLU A 75 15.24 -2.39 -20.01
N TYR A 76 15.62 -1.77 -18.90
CA TYR A 76 14.72 -0.99 -18.07
C TYR A 76 15.41 0.30 -17.62
N PRO A 77 14.75 1.47 -17.71
CA PRO A 77 15.31 2.74 -17.28
C PRO A 77 15.32 2.85 -15.74
N ASN A 78 16.18 2.05 -15.12
CA ASN A 78 16.44 2.04 -13.68
C ASN A 78 16.86 3.42 -13.20
N TRP A 79 16.41 3.82 -12.01
CA TRP A 79 16.75 5.07 -11.34
C TRP A 79 16.35 6.36 -12.08
N CYS A 80 15.58 6.22 -13.17
CA CYS A 80 15.12 7.33 -14.01
C CYS A 80 13.64 7.65 -13.83
N LYS A 81 12.96 7.01 -12.87
CA LYS A 81 11.53 7.21 -12.62
C LYS A 81 11.33 8.24 -11.51
N LYS A 82 10.57 9.29 -11.83
CA LYS A 82 10.08 10.28 -10.86
C LYS A 82 8.74 9.83 -10.28
N LEU A 83 8.34 10.44 -9.17
CA LEU A 83 6.96 10.36 -8.70
C LEU A 83 6.00 10.93 -9.74
N VAL A 84 4.82 10.32 -9.88
CA VAL A 84 3.78 10.73 -10.85
C VAL A 84 3.21 12.13 -10.60
N GLN A 85 3.42 12.69 -9.42
CA GLN A 85 2.90 14.01 -9.03
C GLN A 85 3.91 14.74 -8.11
N PRO A 86 3.88 16.09 -8.07
CA PRO A 86 4.79 16.90 -7.25
C PRO A 86 4.46 16.76 -5.75
N LEU A 87 5.42 17.03 -4.87
CA LEU A 87 5.24 16.83 -3.42
C LEU A 87 4.12 17.71 -2.83
N GLU A 88 3.90 18.89 -3.40
CA GLU A 88 2.85 19.83 -2.99
C GLU A 88 1.46 19.19 -3.10
N SER A 89 1.25 18.33 -4.10
CA SER A 89 -0.02 17.61 -4.28
C SER A 89 -0.32 16.63 -3.14
N ILE A 90 0.71 16.08 -2.49
CA ILE A 90 0.56 15.18 -1.34
C ILE A 90 0.05 15.98 -0.13
N SER A 91 0.59 17.19 0.05
CA SER A 91 0.23 18.06 1.17
C SER A 91 -1.21 18.58 1.09
N THR A 92 -1.74 18.76 -0.12
CA THR A 92 -3.10 19.26 -0.35
C THR A 92 -4.13 18.16 -0.57
N ASN A 93 -3.72 16.89 -0.63
CA ASN A 93 -4.62 15.76 -0.80
C ASN A 93 -5.27 15.35 0.54
N GLU A 94 -6.54 15.68 0.72
CA GLU A 94 -7.30 15.41 1.95
C GLU A 94 -7.34 13.93 2.36
N SER A 95 -7.41 13.02 1.39
CA SER A 95 -7.41 11.57 1.68
C SER A 95 -6.08 11.11 2.25
N LEU A 96 -4.96 11.65 1.73
CA LEU A 96 -3.63 11.36 2.26
C LEU A 96 -3.41 12.03 3.63
N GLN A 97 -3.91 13.25 3.84
CA GLN A 97 -3.86 13.90 5.16
C GLN A 97 -4.63 13.10 6.21
N THR A 98 -5.85 12.66 5.88
CA THR A 98 -6.67 11.79 6.75
C THR A 98 -5.93 10.49 7.05
N PHE A 99 -5.29 9.89 6.04
CA PHE A 99 -4.48 8.71 6.21
C PHE A 99 -3.32 8.93 7.19
N PHE A 100 -2.53 10.00 7.03
CA PHE A 100 -1.40 10.27 7.92
C PHE A 100 -1.83 10.51 9.37
N VAL A 101 -2.94 11.22 9.60
CA VAL A 101 -3.51 11.40 10.94
C VAL A 101 -3.84 10.05 11.57
N MET A 102 -4.52 9.17 10.83
CA MET A 102 -4.88 7.83 11.31
C MET A 102 -3.64 6.98 11.65
N ILE A 103 -2.60 6.98 10.80
CA ILE A 103 -1.35 6.25 11.10
C ILE A 103 -0.74 6.75 12.41
N ASN A 104 -0.68 8.07 12.60
CA ASN A 104 -0.10 8.68 13.80
C ASN A 104 -0.93 8.37 15.05
N ASP A 105 -2.26 8.32 14.94
CA ASP A 105 -3.15 8.00 16.06
C ASP A 105 -3.00 6.56 16.56
N VAL A 106 -2.79 5.60 15.66
CA VAL A 106 -2.52 4.19 16.02
C VAL A 106 -1.14 4.06 16.66
N ARG A 107 -0.15 4.80 16.14
CA ARG A 107 1.26 4.64 16.51
C ARG A 107 1.72 5.52 17.66
N LYS A 108 0.83 6.29 18.31
CA LYS A 108 1.11 7.29 19.36
C LYS A 108 2.41 6.99 20.10
N VAL A 109 3.45 7.73 19.70
CA VAL A 109 4.75 7.80 20.36
C VAL A 109 4.68 8.88 21.43
#